data_AF-A0A935HU21-F1
#
_entry.id   AF-A0A935HU21-F1
#
_cell.length_a   1.000
_cell.length_b   1.000
_cell.length_c   1.000
_cell.angle_alpha   90.00
_cell.angle_beta   90.00
_cell.angle_gamma   90.00
#
_symmetry.space_group_name_H-M   'P 1'
#
loop_
_entity.id
_entity.type
_entity.pdbx_description
1 polymer ?
#
loop_
_entity_poly.entity_id
_entity_poly.type
_entity_poly.pdbx_seq_one_letter_code
_entity_poly.pdbx_strand_id
1 'polypeptide(L)' 'MKCYSANGHIFLERINENKIEQITSGSSFNYFPVFNGDDSGIIFCSDRGRGVGFTALYEIKIIK' A
#
# COMPACT_ATOMS: atom_id res chain seq x y z
N MET A 1 -3.56 2.13 13.11
CA MET A 1 -2.82 2.58 11.91
C MET A 1 -3.84 2.84 10.81
N LYS A 2 -3.50 3.64 9.79
CA LYS A 2 -4.32 3.81 8.58
C LYS A 2 -3.46 3.56 7.35
N CYS A 3 -4.04 2.99 6.31
CA CYS A 3 -3.43 2.89 5.00
C CYS A 3 -4.29 3.60 3.95
N TYR A 4 -3.66 4.29 3.00
CA TYR A 4 -4.36 4.97 1.92
C TYR A 4 -3.46 5.14 0.70
N SER A 5 -4.08 5.43 -0.44
CA SER A 5 -3.36 5.78 -1.67
C SER A 5 -3.31 7.29 -1.86
N ALA A 6 -2.13 7.80 -2.26
CA ALA A 6 -1.95 9.17 -2.73
C ALA A 6 -0.90 9.17 -3.86
N ASN A 7 -1.11 9.96 -4.92
CA ASN A 7 -0.19 10.04 -6.07
C ASN A 7 0.27 8.68 -6.63
N GLY A 8 -0.61 7.66 -6.66
CA GLY A 8 -0.26 6.33 -7.17
C GLY A 8 0.55 5.45 -6.23
N HIS A 9 0.74 5.85 -4.98
CA HIS A 9 1.52 5.10 -4.00
C HIS A 9 0.74 4.89 -2.71
N ILE A 10 1.13 3.86 -1.97
CA ILE A 10 0.55 3.50 -0.68
C ILE A 10 1.31 4.22 0.44
N PHE A 11 0.54 4.79 1.36
CA PHE A 11 1.01 5.45 2.56
C PHE A 11 0.45 4.75 3.79
N LEU A 12 1.28 4.68 4.84
CA LEU A 12 0.94 4.19 6.17
C LEU A 12 1.02 5.34 7.16
N GLU A 13 -0.05 5.56 7.91
CA GLU A 13 -0.13 6.57 8.97
C GLU A 13 -0.22 5.90 10.34
N ARG A 14 0.71 6.28 11.22
CA ARG A 14 0.71 5.96 12.65
C ARG A 14 0.10 7.14 13.41
N ILE A 15 -1.23 7.09 13.56
CA ILE A 15 -2.06 8.17 14.11
C ILE A 15 -1.51 8.69 15.46
N ASN A 16 -1.15 7.78 16.37
CA ASN A 16 -0.69 8.14 17.72
C ASN A 16 0.72 8.77 17.73
N GLU A 17 1.50 8.58 16.65
CA GLU A 17 2.86 9.08 16.51
C GLU A 17 2.91 10.32 15.59
N ASN A 18 1.76 10.73 15.02
CA ASN A 18 1.67 11.75 13.98
C ASN A 18 2.69 11.53 12.84
N LYS A 19 2.92 10.26 12.48
CA LYS A 19 3.93 9.83 11.51
C LYS A 19 3.27 9.23 10.28
N ILE A 20 3.68 9.70 9.11
CA ILE A 20 3.26 9.19 7.80
C ILE A 20 4.49 8.65 7.07
N GLU A 21 4.34 7.48 6.46
CA GLU A 21 5.39 6.78 5.72
C GLU A 21 4.88 6.34 4.36
N GLN A 22 5.62 6.67 3.29
CA GLN A 22 5.38 6.11 1.97
C GLN A 22 6.01 4.73 1.88
N ILE A 23 5.20 3.69 1.65
CA ILE A 23 5.66 2.29 1.72
C ILE A 23 5.80 1.63 0.33
N THR A 24 5.45 2.34 -0.74
CA THR A 24 5.70 1.92 -2.14
C THR A 24 6.33 3.07 -2.93
N SER A 25 7.23 2.75 -3.86
CA SER A 25 7.88 3.71 -4.76
C SER A 25 8.08 3.09 -6.15
N GLY A 26 8.52 3.91 -7.12
CA GLY A 26 8.81 3.49 -8.49
C GLY A 26 7.79 4.00 -9.51
N SER A 27 7.78 3.40 -10.70
CA SER A 27 6.96 3.85 -11.84
C SER A 27 5.56 3.23 -11.90
N SER A 28 5.29 2.22 -11.06
CA SER A 28 3.99 1.54 -11.00
C SER A 28 2.99 2.27 -10.11
N PHE A 29 1.74 2.24 -10.52
CA PHE A 29 0.61 2.74 -9.76
C PHE A 29 0.06 1.68 -8.80
N ASN A 30 -0.27 2.10 -7.57
CA ASN A 30 -0.68 1.24 -6.47
C ASN A 30 -1.91 1.84 -5.78
N TYR A 31 -3.01 1.09 -5.75
CA TYR A 31 -4.31 1.57 -5.30
C TYR A 31 -5.06 0.58 -4.40
N PHE A 32 -6.06 1.11 -3.70
CA PHE A 32 -7.02 0.36 -2.87
C PHE A 32 -6.36 -0.47 -1.74
N PRO A 33 -5.47 0.13 -0.91
CA PRO A 33 -4.82 -0.59 0.16
C PRO A 33 -5.81 -0.96 1.26
N VAL A 34 -5.66 -2.17 1.77
CA VAL A 34 -6.36 -2.68 2.96
C VAL A 34 -5.37 -3.46 3.82
N PHE A 35 -5.55 -3.47 5.14
CA PHE A 35 -4.81 -4.38 6.01
C PHE A 35 -5.22 -5.84 5.73
N ASN A 36 -4.28 -6.77 5.85
CA ASN A 36 -4.57 -8.20 5.86
C ASN A 36 -5.24 -8.62 7.19
N GLY A 37 -5.66 -9.88 7.30
CA GLY A 37 -6.52 -10.33 8.41
C GLY A 37 -5.93 -10.20 9.83
N ASP A 38 -4.61 -10.11 9.97
CA ASP A 38 -3.91 -9.98 11.25
C ASP A 38 -3.13 -8.65 11.39
N ASP A 39 -3.40 -7.69 10.49
CA ASP A 39 -2.72 -6.38 10.40
C ASP A 39 -1.19 -6.45 10.25
N SER A 40 -0.62 -7.61 9.85
CA SER A 40 0.82 -7.78 9.63
C SER A 40 1.31 -7.24 8.27
N GLY A 41 0.39 -6.93 7.37
CA GLY A 41 0.68 -6.47 6.03
C GLY A 41 -0.46 -5.67 5.40
N ILE A 42 -0.17 -5.07 4.24
CA ILE A 42 -1.13 -4.33 3.43
C ILE A 42 -1.24 -5.01 2.07
N ILE A 43 -2.48 -5.34 1.70
CA ILE A 43 -2.87 -5.85 0.38
C ILE A 43 -3.33 -4.68 -0.48
N PHE A 44 -2.90 -4.62 -1.74
CA PHE A 44 -3.26 -3.56 -2.68
C PHE A 44 -3.24 -4.05 -4.13
N CYS A 45 -3.91 -3.32 -5.03
CA CYS A 45 -3.82 -3.56 -6.47
C CYS A 45 -2.68 -2.76 -7.09
N SER A 46 -1.93 -3.35 -8.03
CA SER A 46 -0.88 -2.65 -8.78
C SER A 46 -0.92 -2.99 -10.26
N ASP A 47 -0.44 -2.04 -11.08
CA ASP A 47 -0.18 -2.25 -12.51
C ASP A 47 1.21 -2.88 -12.79
N ARG A 48 2.01 -3.08 -11.73
CA ARG A 48 3.32 -3.72 -11.80
C ARG A 48 3.21 -5.08 -12.49
N GLY A 49 4.12 -5.35 -13.43
CA GLY A 49 4.27 -6.66 -14.08
C GLY A 49 3.21 -7.03 -15.14
N ARG A 50 2.08 -6.32 -15.24
CA ARG A 50 1.05 -6.56 -16.28
C ARG A 50 0.63 -5.32 -17.06
N GLY A 51 1.04 -4.12 -16.65
CA GLY A 51 0.59 -2.87 -17.24
C GLY A 51 -0.80 -2.47 -16.72
N VAL A 52 -1.54 -1.67 -17.50
CA VAL A 52 -2.81 -1.05 -17.08
C VAL A 52 -3.87 -2.05 -16.61
N GLY A 53 -4.70 -1.64 -15.64
CA GLY A 53 -5.94 -2.34 -15.28
C GLY A 53 -6.00 -2.94 -13.88
N PHE A 54 -4.98 -2.77 -13.02
CA PHE A 54 -5.01 -3.18 -11.60
C PHE A 54 -5.50 -4.62 -11.36
N THR A 55 -5.08 -5.55 -12.23
CA THR A 55 -5.61 -6.94 -12.28
C THR A 55 -4.89 -7.93 -11.37
N ALA A 56 -3.90 -7.47 -10.61
CA ALA A 56 -3.13 -8.29 -9.68
C ALA A 56 -3.10 -7.66 -8.30
N LEU A 57 -3.20 -8.52 -7.28
CA LEU A 57 -3.03 -8.16 -5.88
C LEU A 57 -1.59 -8.40 -5.46
N TYR A 58 -1.09 -7.48 -4.65
CA TYR A 58 0.22 -7.55 -4.02
C TYR A 58 0.07 -7.33 -2.52
N GLU A 59 0.99 -7.91 -1.76
CA GLU A 59 1.08 -7.71 -0.32
C GLU A 59 2.46 -7.13 0.02
N ILE A 60 2.49 -6.14 0.91
CA ILE A 60 3.70 -5.66 1.57
C ILE A 60 3.59 -5.92 3.07
N LYS A 61 4.62 -6.53 3.65
CA LYS A 61 4.69 -6.76 5.10
C LYS A 61 5.08 -5.47 5.81
N ILE A 62 4.40 -5.16 6.91
CA ILE A 62 4.76 -4.07 7.79
C ILE A 62 5.74 -4.63 8.81
N ILE A 63 6.99 -4.17 8.77
CA ILE A 63 7.94 -4.44 9.85
C ILE A 63 7.60 -3.46 10.97
N LYS A 64 7.30 -3.99 12.16
CA LYS A 64 7.01 -3.18 13.35
C LYS A 64 8.26 -2.49 13.87
#